data_AF-A0A3D4FC56-F1
#
_entry.id   AF-A0A3D4FC56-F1
#
_cell.length_a   1.000
_cell.length_b   1.000
_cell.length_c   1.000
_cell.angle_alpha   90.00
_cell.angle_beta   90.00
_cell.angle_gamma   90.00
#
_symmetry.space_group_name_H-M   'P 1'
#
loop_
_entity.id
_entity.type
_entity.pdbx_description
1 polymer ?
#
loop_
_entity_poly.entity_id
_entity_poly.type
_entity_poly.pdbx_seq_one_letter_code
_entity_poly.pdbx_strand_id
1 'polypeptide(L)'
;RTLEKCVFAEKRSLARGSSRKEAIMAAYDRFYRGDIAEALVEGCRKEGGLFTHADLANWQVHVEEPVVGTYRDLEIYKLTSWVQGPAMIQMLNMLEALDMRSMGLNSSRYIHTLYQVMNLSFADRDFYYGDPYFPPEEPLEVLLSKSYARHRLTQLNRMQNDPHIGPGDPYRWRGLEHPFPEEWKGFVEGNLEHIGKKDMASVIDQRRDFLAGTTSIQAADASGWVVSITPSGGWLPACIAGNTGVGLSQRMQSFVLHPKDGPYNVLEPGKRPRATLTPTLALKNHRPYLCFSVQGGDTQEQNLVQFLLNTVEFGMNVQEACEAPHITSYQMRASFGEHAFSPGKLAIREDLPSWTRKELEAMGYILEEQERTSGPITAIYFDPIHQTFWGGASNHGDDTGIAW
;
A
#
# COMPACT_ATOMS: atom_id res chain seq x y z
N ARG A 1 -25.32 -19.92 0.35
CA ARG A 1 -26.00 -19.79 -0.96
C ARG A 1 -25.06 -19.47 -2.11
N THR A 2 -24.40 -18.30 -2.18
CA THR A 2 -23.51 -17.97 -3.32
C THR A 2 -22.31 -18.92 -3.45
N LEU A 3 -21.60 -19.20 -2.34
CA LEU A 3 -20.51 -20.18 -2.35
C LEU A 3 -20.99 -21.59 -2.72
N GLU A 4 -22.17 -22.01 -2.25
CA GLU A 4 -22.77 -23.31 -2.61
C GLU A 4 -23.04 -23.42 -4.12
N LYS A 5 -23.45 -22.32 -4.76
CA LYS A 5 -23.61 -22.26 -6.22
C LYS A 5 -22.27 -22.45 -6.95
N CYS A 6 -21.20 -21.82 -6.47
CA CYS A 6 -19.85 -22.01 -7.02
C CYS A 6 -19.37 -23.46 -6.86
N VAL A 7 -19.47 -24.03 -5.66
CA VAL A 7 -19.10 -25.43 -5.36
C VAL A 7 -19.93 -26.41 -6.19
N PHE A 8 -21.22 -26.12 -6.40
CA PHE A 8 -22.07 -26.94 -7.27
C PHE A 8 -21.59 -26.93 -8.73
N ALA A 9 -21.19 -25.76 -9.26
CA ALA A 9 -20.68 -25.64 -10.62
C ALA A 9 -19.39 -26.45 -10.81
N GLU A 10 -18.46 -26.31 -9.86
CA GLU A 10 -17.21 -27.06 -9.79
C GLU A 10 -17.47 -28.58 -9.75
N LYS A 11 -18.29 -29.06 -8.81
CA LYS A 11 -18.62 -30.50 -8.67
C LYS A 11 -19.28 -31.06 -9.92
N ARG A 12 -20.18 -30.30 -10.55
CA ARG A 12 -20.85 -30.71 -11.80
C ARG A 12 -19.86 -30.80 -12.96
N SER A 13 -18.87 -29.91 -13.03
CA SER A 13 -17.80 -29.96 -14.04
C SER A 13 -16.91 -31.19 -13.85
N LEU A 14 -16.48 -31.48 -12.62
CA LEU A 14 -15.73 -32.70 -12.30
C LEU A 14 -16.50 -33.98 -12.65
N ALA A 15 -17.78 -34.05 -12.31
CA ALA A 15 -18.63 -35.21 -12.63
C ALA A 15 -18.80 -35.46 -14.14
N ARG A 16 -18.49 -34.47 -14.97
CA ARG A 16 -18.49 -34.55 -16.45
C ARG A 16 -17.11 -34.87 -17.04
N GLY A 17 -16.12 -35.19 -16.20
CA GLY A 17 -14.77 -35.53 -16.62
C GLY A 17 -13.84 -34.35 -16.86
N SER A 18 -14.20 -33.14 -16.41
CA SER A 18 -13.29 -31.98 -16.46
C SER A 18 -12.14 -32.15 -15.46
N SER A 19 -10.98 -31.59 -15.78
CA SER A 19 -9.84 -31.48 -14.86
C SER A 19 -10.13 -30.58 -13.66
N ARG A 20 -9.26 -30.64 -12.63
CA ARG A 20 -9.34 -29.74 -11.46
C ARG A 20 -9.37 -28.26 -11.85
N LYS A 21 -8.52 -27.87 -12.81
CA LYS A 21 -8.40 -26.49 -13.30
C LYS A 21 -9.67 -26.04 -13.99
N GLU A 22 -10.19 -26.85 -14.90
CA GLU A 22 -11.46 -26.55 -15.61
C GLU A 22 -12.64 -26.44 -14.63
N ALA A 23 -12.69 -27.29 -13.61
CA ALA A 23 -13.72 -27.21 -12.58
C ALA A 23 -13.67 -25.93 -11.74
N ILE A 24 -12.48 -25.44 -11.40
CA ILE A 24 -12.31 -24.13 -10.75
C ILE A 24 -12.80 -23.02 -11.68
N MET A 25 -12.46 -23.09 -12.97
CA MET A 25 -12.91 -22.11 -13.94
C MET A 25 -14.43 -22.16 -14.17
N ALA A 26 -15.07 -23.32 -14.05
CA ALA A 26 -16.53 -23.40 -14.08
C ALA A 26 -17.21 -22.65 -12.92
N ALA A 27 -16.59 -22.65 -11.73
CA ALA A 27 -17.05 -21.82 -10.60
C ALA A 27 -16.79 -20.33 -10.86
N TYR A 28 -15.63 -19.97 -11.41
CA TYR A 28 -15.32 -18.61 -11.86
C TYR A 28 -16.35 -18.09 -12.87
N ASP A 29 -16.64 -18.87 -13.92
CA ASP A 29 -17.59 -18.52 -14.96
C ASP A 29 -18.99 -18.33 -14.41
N ARG A 30 -19.43 -19.18 -13.47
CA ARG A 30 -20.72 -18.99 -12.82
C ARG A 30 -20.77 -17.70 -12.02
N PHE A 31 -19.67 -17.31 -11.37
CA PHE A 31 -19.58 -16.08 -10.59
C PHE A 31 -19.59 -14.83 -11.47
N TYR A 32 -18.76 -14.79 -12.52
CA TYR A 32 -18.53 -13.59 -13.34
C TYR A 32 -19.44 -13.48 -14.57
N ARG A 33 -20.03 -14.59 -15.03
CA ARG A 33 -20.83 -14.65 -16.27
C ARG A 33 -22.20 -15.30 -16.09
N GLY A 34 -22.43 -16.03 -15.00
CA GLY A 34 -23.65 -16.79 -14.76
C GLY A 34 -24.71 -16.08 -13.92
N ASP A 35 -25.56 -16.88 -13.28
CA ASP A 35 -26.69 -16.45 -12.44
C ASP A 35 -26.25 -15.66 -11.19
N ILE A 36 -24.99 -15.79 -10.76
CA ILE A 36 -24.44 -14.98 -9.68
C ILE A 36 -24.16 -13.56 -10.19
N ALA A 37 -23.53 -13.42 -11.36
CA ALA A 37 -23.24 -12.12 -11.97
C ALA A 37 -24.53 -11.32 -12.23
N GLU A 38 -25.57 -11.97 -12.74
CA GLU A 38 -26.90 -11.36 -12.94
C GLU A 38 -27.46 -10.81 -11.62
N ALA A 39 -27.44 -11.61 -10.56
CA ALA A 39 -27.92 -11.19 -9.24
C ALA A 39 -27.10 -10.05 -8.63
N LEU A 40 -25.78 -10.04 -8.84
CA LEU A 40 -24.89 -8.96 -8.40
C LEU A 40 -25.24 -7.65 -9.11
N VAL A 41 -25.37 -7.68 -10.43
CA VAL A 41 -25.70 -6.49 -11.25
C VAL A 41 -27.09 -5.97 -10.93
N GLU A 42 -28.09 -6.85 -10.80
CA GLU A 42 -29.45 -6.45 -10.42
C GLU A 42 -29.46 -5.78 -9.03
N GLY A 43 -28.78 -6.41 -8.05
CA GLY A 43 -28.65 -5.86 -6.71
C GLY A 43 -27.95 -4.51 -6.68
N CYS A 44 -26.84 -4.37 -7.40
CA CYS A 44 -26.08 -3.12 -7.47
C CYS A 44 -26.88 -2.00 -8.14
N ARG A 45 -27.57 -2.28 -9.24
CA ARG A 45 -28.37 -1.28 -9.97
C ARG A 45 -29.60 -0.80 -9.21
N LYS A 46 -30.22 -1.65 -8.37
CA LYS A 46 -31.31 -1.23 -7.48
C LYS A 46 -30.88 -0.13 -6.51
N GLU A 47 -29.60 -0.13 -6.12
CA GLU A 47 -28.98 0.87 -5.25
C GLU A 47 -28.31 2.01 -6.02
N GLY A 48 -28.50 2.10 -7.35
CA GLY A 48 -27.95 3.17 -8.20
C GLY A 48 -26.51 2.95 -8.67
N GLY A 49 -25.93 1.77 -8.48
CA GLY A 49 -24.60 1.45 -9.00
C GLY A 49 -24.57 1.23 -10.52
N LEU A 50 -23.36 1.30 -11.09
CA LEU A 50 -23.19 1.49 -12.54
C LEU A 50 -22.72 0.25 -13.31
N PHE A 51 -22.05 -0.70 -12.66
CA PHE A 51 -21.46 -1.81 -13.40
C PHE A 51 -22.53 -2.74 -13.99
N THR A 52 -22.16 -3.35 -15.11
CA THR A 52 -23.02 -4.17 -15.95
C THR A 52 -22.57 -5.62 -15.91
N HIS A 53 -23.39 -6.51 -16.48
CA HIS A 53 -22.99 -7.90 -16.66
C HIS A 53 -21.77 -8.01 -17.59
N ALA A 54 -21.68 -7.15 -18.62
CA ALA A 54 -20.53 -7.10 -19.51
C ALA A 54 -19.24 -6.70 -18.77
N ASP A 55 -19.31 -5.77 -17.81
CA ASP A 55 -18.15 -5.39 -17.00
C ASP A 55 -17.62 -6.57 -16.19
N LEU A 56 -18.50 -7.37 -15.57
CA LEU A 56 -18.09 -8.59 -14.87
C LEU A 56 -17.57 -9.67 -15.82
N ALA A 57 -18.22 -9.86 -16.97
CA ALA A 57 -17.88 -10.90 -17.93
C ALA A 57 -16.55 -10.67 -18.64
N ASN A 58 -16.20 -9.40 -18.87
CA ASN A 58 -14.97 -8.97 -19.55
C ASN A 58 -13.79 -8.79 -18.60
N TRP A 59 -14.01 -8.75 -17.29
CA TRP A 59 -12.92 -8.63 -16.31
C TRP A 59 -12.08 -9.92 -16.24
N GLN A 60 -10.77 -9.74 -16.07
CA GLN A 60 -9.82 -10.83 -15.88
C GLN A 60 -8.70 -10.42 -14.93
N VAL A 61 -8.10 -11.40 -14.25
CA VAL A 61 -6.89 -11.20 -13.44
C VAL A 61 -5.70 -11.00 -14.38
N HIS A 62 -4.88 -9.98 -14.09
CA HIS A 62 -3.62 -9.74 -14.78
C HIS A 62 -2.49 -10.48 -14.06
N VAL A 63 -1.65 -11.19 -14.82
CA VAL A 63 -0.37 -11.71 -14.34
C VAL A 63 0.68 -10.72 -14.80
N GLU A 64 1.35 -10.09 -13.84
CA GLU A 64 2.24 -8.96 -14.06
C GLU A 64 3.62 -9.28 -13.49
N GLU A 65 4.67 -8.80 -14.16
CA GLU A 65 6.01 -8.79 -13.57
C GLU A 65 6.06 -7.75 -12.43
N PRO A 66 6.68 -8.09 -11.30
CA PRO A 66 6.84 -7.14 -10.20
C PRO A 66 7.82 -6.03 -10.57
N VAL A 67 7.66 -4.86 -9.96
CA VAL A 67 8.72 -3.86 -9.93
C VAL A 67 9.75 -4.27 -8.88
N VAL A 68 11.03 -4.13 -9.22
CA VAL A 68 12.13 -4.59 -8.37
C VAL A 68 13.04 -3.42 -8.02
N GLY A 69 13.24 -3.22 -6.71
CA GLY A 69 14.22 -2.30 -6.15
C GLY A 69 15.35 -3.03 -5.44
N THR A 70 16.35 -2.30 -4.95
CA THR A 70 17.41 -2.89 -4.10
C THR A 70 17.60 -2.06 -2.85
N TYR A 71 17.92 -2.72 -1.74
CA TYR A 71 18.31 -2.08 -0.50
C TYR A 71 19.41 -2.92 0.17
N ARG A 72 20.62 -2.37 0.28
CA ARG A 72 21.81 -3.11 0.71
C ARG A 72 22.03 -4.31 -0.22
N ASP A 73 22.00 -5.53 0.32
CA ASP A 73 22.13 -6.79 -0.41
C ASP A 73 20.79 -7.49 -0.67
N LEU A 74 19.67 -6.77 -0.47
CA LEU A 74 18.32 -7.27 -0.72
C LEU A 74 17.75 -6.77 -2.05
N GLU A 75 17.04 -7.66 -2.74
CA GLU A 75 16.13 -7.37 -3.85
C GLU A 75 14.72 -7.24 -3.28
N ILE A 76 14.03 -6.13 -3.56
CA ILE A 76 12.71 -5.82 -3.02
C ILE A 76 11.68 -5.85 -4.14
N TYR A 77 10.75 -6.78 -4.05
CA TYR A 77 9.72 -7.04 -5.06
C TYR A 77 8.39 -6.45 -4.61
N LYS A 78 7.81 -5.60 -5.46
CA LYS A 78 6.52 -4.95 -5.22
C LYS A 78 5.65 -5.04 -6.48
N LEU A 79 4.35 -4.87 -6.32
CA LEU A 79 3.45 -4.63 -7.44
C LEU A 79 3.70 -3.22 -8.03
N THR A 80 3.26 -3.00 -9.27
CA THR A 80 3.51 -1.76 -10.03
C THR A 80 2.60 -0.57 -9.62
N SER A 81 2.58 0.53 -10.38
CA SER A 81 1.96 1.83 -10.07
C SER A 81 0.46 1.83 -9.80
N TRP A 82 -0.28 0.80 -10.22
CA TRP A 82 -1.71 0.68 -9.88
C TRP A 82 -1.94 0.38 -8.40
N VAL A 83 -0.86 0.15 -7.64
CA VAL A 83 -0.85 0.21 -6.18
C VAL A 83 0.23 1.17 -5.65
N GLN A 84 0.32 1.34 -4.32
CA GLN A 84 1.35 2.17 -3.68
C GLN A 84 2.73 1.50 -3.53
N GLY A 85 2.85 0.22 -3.90
CA GLY A 85 4.07 -0.61 -3.87
C GLY A 85 5.40 0.10 -4.14
N PRO A 86 5.53 0.76 -5.30
CA PRO A 86 6.81 1.33 -5.70
C PRO A 86 7.26 2.50 -4.78
N ALA A 87 6.38 3.08 -3.95
CA ALA A 87 6.76 4.14 -3.01
C ALA A 87 7.74 3.65 -1.94
N MET A 88 7.64 2.39 -1.49
CA MET A 88 8.63 1.81 -0.58
C MET A 88 10.01 1.68 -1.23
N ILE A 89 10.09 1.36 -2.53
CA ILE A 89 11.37 1.33 -3.25
C ILE A 89 11.97 2.73 -3.33
N GLN A 90 11.15 3.76 -3.60
CA GLN A 90 11.62 5.16 -3.55
C GLN A 90 12.20 5.53 -2.18
N MET A 91 11.48 5.18 -1.10
CA MET A 91 11.95 5.40 0.27
C MET A 91 13.27 4.69 0.53
N LEU A 92 13.37 3.40 0.19
CA LEU A 92 14.58 2.60 0.42
C LEU A 92 15.79 3.12 -0.38
N ASN A 93 15.60 3.53 -1.63
CA ASN A 93 16.68 4.13 -2.43
C ASN A 93 17.22 5.42 -1.79
N MET A 94 16.36 6.22 -1.16
CA MET A 94 16.77 7.42 -0.41
C MET A 94 17.46 7.03 0.90
N LEU A 95 16.85 6.14 1.69
CA LEU A 95 17.36 5.71 2.99
C LEU A 95 18.70 4.99 2.92
N GLU A 96 18.99 4.28 1.83
CA GLU A 96 20.26 3.56 1.64
C GLU A 96 21.48 4.50 1.59
N ALA A 97 21.28 5.74 1.12
CA ALA A 97 22.29 6.78 1.08
C ALA A 97 22.53 7.45 2.46
N LEU A 98 21.73 7.09 3.47
CA LEU A 98 21.78 7.63 4.82
C LEU A 98 22.24 6.56 5.81
N ASP A 99 22.95 6.99 6.84
CA ASP A 99 23.36 6.10 7.94
C ASP A 99 22.26 6.06 9.00
N MET A 100 21.20 5.28 8.72
CA MET A 100 20.02 5.14 9.58
C MET A 100 20.39 4.57 10.95
N ARG A 101 21.31 3.61 10.98
CA ARG A 101 21.78 2.97 12.22
C ARG A 101 22.44 3.97 13.17
N SER A 102 23.35 4.79 12.67
CA SER A 102 24.05 5.79 13.50
C SER A 102 23.15 6.93 13.98
N MET A 103 21.97 7.12 13.39
CA MET A 103 20.99 8.08 13.92
C MET A 103 20.36 7.61 15.24
N GLY A 104 20.36 6.30 15.52
CA GLY A 104 19.71 5.70 16.67
C GLY A 104 18.21 5.55 16.45
N LEU A 105 17.70 4.32 16.64
CA LEU A 105 16.29 4.00 16.50
C LEU A 105 15.43 4.93 17.37
N ASN A 106 14.38 5.50 16.78
CA ASN A 106 13.44 6.40 17.43
C ASN A 106 14.05 7.67 18.06
N SER A 107 15.26 8.06 17.65
CA SER A 107 15.77 9.40 17.94
C SER A 107 15.00 10.45 17.11
N SER A 108 15.04 11.70 17.54
CA SER A 108 14.43 12.82 16.79
C SER A 108 15.00 12.91 15.37
N ARG A 109 16.31 12.72 15.22
CA ARG A 109 17.00 12.71 13.91
C ARG A 109 16.53 11.57 13.01
N TYR A 110 16.38 10.36 13.56
CA TYR A 110 15.86 9.21 12.83
C TYR A 110 14.42 9.46 12.36
N ILE A 111 13.55 9.85 13.29
CA ILE A 111 12.13 10.11 13.03
C ILE A 111 11.94 11.23 12.00
N HIS A 112 12.65 12.34 12.18
CA HIS A 112 12.62 13.48 11.26
C HIS A 112 13.05 13.06 9.84
N THR A 113 14.18 12.36 9.72
CA THR A 113 14.69 11.89 8.42
C THR A 113 13.68 10.96 7.74
N LEU A 114 13.16 9.98 8.48
CA LEU A 114 12.23 9.00 7.96
C LEU A 114 10.93 9.65 7.50
N TYR A 115 10.37 10.57 8.28
CA TYR A 115 9.19 11.35 7.92
C TYR A 115 9.37 12.12 6.61
N GLN A 116 10.49 12.85 6.49
CA GLN A 116 10.78 13.64 5.29
C GLN A 116 10.92 12.74 4.05
N VAL A 117 11.61 11.61 4.17
CA VAL A 117 11.74 10.63 3.07
C VAL A 117 10.40 10.00 2.68
N MET A 118 9.56 9.65 3.66
CA MET A 118 8.21 9.14 3.41
C MET A 118 7.40 10.14 2.58
N ASN A 119 7.43 11.41 2.97
CA ASN A 119 6.65 12.46 2.28
C ASN A 119 7.19 12.79 0.89
N LEU A 120 8.51 12.77 0.67
CA LEU A 120 9.07 12.90 -0.67
C LEU A 120 8.56 11.79 -1.60
N SER A 121 8.52 10.56 -1.09
CA SER A 121 8.06 9.39 -1.86
C SER A 121 6.55 9.40 -2.08
N PHE A 122 5.77 9.81 -1.07
CA PHE A 122 4.32 9.89 -1.19
C PHE A 122 3.86 11.05 -2.06
N ALA A 123 4.57 12.17 -2.08
CA ALA A 123 4.27 13.24 -3.02
C ALA A 123 4.45 12.77 -4.47
N ASP A 124 5.49 11.97 -4.75
CA ASP A 124 5.66 11.32 -6.06
C ASP A 124 4.54 10.29 -6.34
N ARG A 125 4.14 9.46 -5.35
CA ARG A 125 2.98 8.56 -5.47
C ARG A 125 1.69 9.32 -5.82
N ASP A 126 1.40 10.38 -5.09
CA ASP A 126 0.12 11.10 -5.18
C ASP A 126 -0.05 11.77 -6.54
N PHE A 127 1.06 12.19 -7.14
CA PHE A 127 1.05 12.82 -8.44
C PHE A 127 1.15 11.82 -9.61
N TYR A 128 2.11 10.88 -9.55
CA TYR A 128 2.51 10.08 -10.72
C TYR A 128 1.89 8.69 -10.81
N TYR A 129 1.33 8.11 -9.74
CA TYR A 129 0.89 6.72 -9.79
C TYR A 129 -0.55 6.59 -10.31
N GLY A 130 -0.76 5.66 -11.23
CA GLY A 130 -2.05 5.36 -11.83
C GLY A 130 -2.12 3.92 -12.32
N ASP A 131 -3.03 3.65 -13.26
CA ASP A 131 -3.08 2.35 -13.93
C ASP A 131 -2.09 2.35 -15.10
N PRO A 132 -1.04 1.49 -15.11
CA PRO A 132 -0.04 1.46 -16.19
C PRO A 132 -0.58 1.02 -17.54
N TYR A 133 -1.84 0.55 -17.60
CA TYR A 133 -2.53 0.27 -18.85
C TYR A 133 -3.30 1.47 -19.42
N PHE A 134 -3.20 2.63 -18.78
CA PHE A 134 -3.82 3.88 -19.22
C PHE A 134 -2.74 4.95 -19.43
N PRO A 135 -2.73 5.64 -20.58
CA PRO A 135 -1.72 6.65 -20.85
C PRO A 135 -1.94 7.92 -20.00
N PRO A 136 -0.87 8.71 -19.78
CA PRO A 136 0.51 8.44 -20.18
C PRO A 136 1.19 7.43 -19.24
N GLU A 137 2.24 6.78 -19.75
CA GLU A 137 3.08 5.87 -18.96
C GLU A 137 3.70 6.59 -17.76
N GLU A 138 3.59 5.98 -16.58
CA GLU A 138 4.19 6.49 -15.35
C GLU A 138 5.72 6.45 -15.45
N PRO A 139 6.44 7.49 -14.95
CA PRO A 139 7.89 7.58 -15.06
C PRO A 139 8.62 6.68 -14.03
N LEU A 140 8.16 5.44 -13.84
CA LEU A 140 8.64 4.52 -12.79
C LEU A 140 10.13 4.24 -12.89
N GLU A 141 10.69 4.08 -14.09
CA GLU A 141 12.13 3.87 -14.27
C GLU A 141 12.97 4.95 -13.57
N VAL A 142 12.55 6.22 -13.68
CA VAL A 142 13.24 7.34 -13.06
C VAL A 142 12.97 7.40 -11.57
N LEU A 143 11.70 7.32 -11.18
CA LEU A 143 11.26 7.38 -9.78
C LEU A 143 11.97 6.31 -8.93
N LEU A 144 12.18 5.12 -9.50
CA LEU A 144 12.82 3.98 -8.84
C LEU A 144 14.35 3.95 -8.99
N SER A 145 14.96 4.97 -9.60
CA SER A 145 16.42 5.03 -9.77
C SER A 145 17.13 5.60 -8.55
N LYS A 146 18.29 5.02 -8.18
CA LYS A 146 19.14 5.55 -7.09
C LYS A 146 19.68 6.96 -7.39
N SER A 147 19.86 7.32 -8.66
CA SER A 147 20.27 8.68 -9.07
C SER A 147 19.19 9.71 -8.76
N TYR A 148 17.92 9.42 -9.07
CA TYR A 148 16.81 10.31 -8.77
C TYR A 148 16.58 10.39 -7.25
N ALA A 149 16.68 9.28 -6.52
CA ALA A 149 16.59 9.28 -5.06
C ALA A 149 17.64 10.21 -4.41
N ARG A 150 18.89 10.20 -4.89
CA ARG A 150 19.92 11.16 -4.43
C ARG A 150 19.58 12.60 -4.74
N HIS A 151 18.95 12.87 -5.89
CA HIS A 151 18.46 14.20 -6.22
C HIS A 151 17.33 14.64 -5.28
N ARG A 152 16.35 13.77 -5.01
CA ARG A 152 15.25 14.03 -4.06
C ARG A 152 15.77 14.34 -2.66
N LEU A 153 16.81 13.63 -2.20
CA LEU A 153 17.45 13.92 -0.91
C LEU A 153 18.03 15.34 -0.78
N THR A 154 18.36 16.02 -1.89
CA THR A 154 18.83 17.42 -1.83
C THR A 154 17.72 18.40 -1.43
N GLN A 155 16.46 17.99 -1.52
CA GLN A 155 15.28 18.78 -1.14
C GLN A 155 14.88 18.55 0.31
N LEU A 156 15.52 17.61 1.02
CA LEU A 156 15.23 17.33 2.41
C LEU A 156 15.68 18.50 3.29
N ASN A 157 14.74 19.11 4.00
CA ASN A 157 15.08 20.03 5.09
C ASN A 157 15.59 19.20 6.28
N ARG A 158 16.87 19.37 6.64
CA ARG A 158 17.56 18.53 7.63
C ARG A 158 17.33 18.95 9.08
N MET A 159 16.69 20.11 9.29
CA MET A 159 16.62 20.76 10.60
C MET A 159 15.20 21.02 11.07
N GLN A 160 14.26 21.15 10.14
CA GLN A 160 12.88 21.55 10.41
C GLN A 160 11.94 20.76 9.51
N ASN A 161 10.74 20.49 10.01
CA ASN A 161 9.66 19.91 9.25
C ASN A 161 9.33 20.81 8.05
N ASP A 162 9.26 20.21 6.86
CA ASP A 162 8.72 20.84 5.67
C ASP A 162 7.26 20.39 5.43
N PRO A 163 6.25 21.23 5.71
CA PRO A 163 4.84 20.92 5.45
C PRO A 163 4.44 21.09 3.98
N HIS A 164 5.35 21.54 3.11
CA HIS A 164 5.08 21.87 1.70
C HIS A 164 5.77 20.91 0.73
N ILE A 165 6.16 19.72 1.19
CA ILE A 165 6.81 18.70 0.34
C ILE A 165 5.90 18.36 -0.86
N GLY A 166 6.42 18.62 -2.06
CA GLY A 166 5.78 18.32 -3.33
C GLY A 166 6.46 17.17 -4.09
N PRO A 167 5.83 16.70 -5.19
CA PRO A 167 6.43 15.74 -6.11
C PRO A 167 7.72 16.32 -6.70
N GLY A 168 8.68 15.45 -7.02
CA GLY A 168 9.80 15.85 -7.86
C GLY A 168 9.38 15.95 -9.32
N ASP A 169 10.33 16.18 -10.22
CA ASP A 169 10.07 16.25 -11.66
C ASP A 169 10.98 15.24 -12.40
N PRO A 170 10.56 13.97 -12.53
CA PRO A 170 11.34 12.93 -13.19
C PRO A 170 11.48 13.16 -14.70
N TYR A 171 10.59 13.93 -15.32
CA TYR A 171 10.66 14.28 -16.74
C TYR A 171 11.78 15.29 -16.98
N ARG A 172 11.76 16.40 -16.26
CA ARG A 172 12.82 17.42 -16.33
C ARG A 172 14.17 16.87 -15.87
N TRP A 173 14.19 15.96 -14.90
CA TRP A 173 15.41 15.24 -14.51
C TRP A 173 16.05 14.48 -15.70
N ARG A 174 15.23 13.93 -16.61
CA ARG A 174 15.68 13.31 -17.87
C ARG A 174 15.85 14.30 -19.04
N GLY A 175 15.61 15.59 -18.83
CA GLY A 175 15.60 16.59 -19.91
C GLY A 175 14.41 16.44 -20.87
N LEU A 176 13.31 15.85 -20.40
CA LEU A 176 12.06 15.68 -21.15
C LEU A 176 11.02 16.72 -20.76
N GLU A 177 10.05 16.96 -21.65
CA GLU A 177 8.87 17.76 -21.33
C GLU A 177 7.95 17.00 -20.37
N HIS A 178 7.42 17.73 -19.38
CA HIS A 178 6.47 17.16 -18.43
C HIS A 178 5.09 17.04 -19.11
N PRO A 179 4.41 15.87 -19.09
CA PRO A 179 3.13 15.68 -19.79
C PRO A 179 1.96 16.48 -19.19
N PHE A 180 2.07 16.85 -17.91
CA PHE A 180 1.07 17.62 -17.15
C PHE A 180 1.71 18.81 -16.42
N PRO A 181 2.29 19.79 -17.14
CA PRO A 181 3.14 20.82 -16.52
C PRO A 181 2.35 21.78 -15.62
N GLU A 182 1.10 22.09 -15.98
CA GLU A 182 0.22 22.97 -15.21
C GLU A 182 -0.31 22.27 -13.96
N GLU A 183 -0.71 21.01 -14.06
CA GLU A 183 -1.13 20.20 -12.91
C GLU A 183 0.03 19.99 -11.95
N TRP A 184 1.22 19.70 -12.45
CA TRP A 184 2.42 19.54 -11.62
C TRP A 184 2.75 20.81 -10.85
N LYS A 185 2.76 21.95 -11.55
CA LYS A 185 2.99 23.25 -10.93
C LYS A 185 1.93 23.56 -9.87
N GLY A 186 0.66 23.34 -10.18
CA GLY A 186 -0.44 23.54 -9.24
C GLY A 186 -0.36 22.62 -8.02
N PHE A 187 0.12 21.39 -8.19
CA PHE A 187 0.31 20.45 -7.09
C PHE A 187 1.46 20.89 -6.17
N VAL A 188 2.58 21.35 -6.73
CA VAL A 188 3.75 21.86 -5.99
C VAL A 188 3.42 23.18 -5.27
N GLU A 189 2.66 24.07 -5.89
CA GLU A 189 2.22 25.33 -5.29
C GLU A 189 1.15 25.14 -4.20
N GLY A 190 0.66 23.91 -4.01
CA GLY A 190 -0.33 23.59 -3.00
C GLY A 190 -1.72 24.16 -3.30
N ASN A 191 -2.18 24.08 -4.56
CA ASN A 191 -3.58 24.41 -4.87
C ASN A 191 -4.51 23.35 -4.27
N LEU A 192 -5.04 23.63 -3.06
CA LEU A 192 -5.86 22.70 -2.26
C LEU A 192 -7.38 22.91 -2.42
N GLU A 193 -7.83 23.67 -3.41
CA GLU A 193 -9.22 24.11 -3.51
C GLU A 193 -10.27 22.97 -3.46
N HIS A 194 -9.89 21.74 -3.82
CA HIS A 194 -10.80 20.60 -4.02
C HIS A 194 -10.56 19.45 -3.03
N ILE A 195 -9.63 19.62 -2.09
CA ILE A 195 -9.27 18.59 -1.11
C ILE A 195 -10.09 18.77 0.17
N GLY A 196 -10.55 17.67 0.76
CA GLY A 196 -11.33 17.68 2.00
C GLY A 196 -10.62 18.38 3.15
N LYS A 197 -11.34 19.24 3.86
CA LYS A 197 -10.83 19.97 5.06
C LYS A 197 -10.81 19.12 6.33
N LYS A 198 -11.21 17.85 6.25
CA LYS A 198 -11.22 16.93 7.40
C LYS A 198 -9.79 16.53 7.75
N ASP A 199 -9.50 16.35 9.03
CA ASP A 199 -8.19 15.89 9.48
C ASP A 199 -8.00 14.42 9.09
N MET A 200 -6.91 14.09 8.38
CA MET A 200 -6.68 12.73 7.88
C MET A 200 -6.58 11.70 9.02
N ALA A 201 -5.92 12.06 10.11
CA ALA A 201 -5.81 11.17 11.25
C ALA A 201 -7.19 10.87 11.84
N SER A 202 -8.08 11.87 11.94
CA SER A 202 -9.47 11.63 12.34
C SER A 202 -10.23 10.69 11.38
N VAL A 203 -9.94 10.71 10.07
CA VAL A 203 -10.55 9.78 9.11
C VAL A 203 -10.07 8.34 9.31
N ILE A 204 -8.80 8.16 9.67
CA ILE A 204 -8.19 6.86 9.94
C ILE A 204 -8.62 6.34 11.32
N ASP A 205 -8.61 7.18 12.36
CA ASP A 205 -8.89 6.84 13.76
C ASP A 205 -10.39 6.65 14.05
N GLN A 206 -11.27 7.52 13.51
CA GLN A 206 -12.72 7.41 13.74
C GLN A 206 -13.37 6.20 13.05
N ARG A 207 -12.60 5.41 12.29
CA ARG A 207 -13.09 4.21 11.62
C ARG A 207 -12.23 3.01 12.00
N ARG A 208 -12.41 2.46 13.20
CA ARG A 208 -12.02 1.07 13.51
C ARG A 208 -12.42 0.10 12.38
N ASP A 209 -13.57 0.35 11.76
CA ASP A 209 -14.10 -0.41 10.62
C ASP A 209 -13.27 -0.25 9.31
N PHE A 210 -12.54 0.86 9.17
CA PHE A 210 -11.68 1.13 8.01
C PHE A 210 -10.35 0.35 8.07
N LEU A 211 -9.80 0.18 9.28
CA LEU A 211 -8.66 -0.72 9.49
C LEU A 211 -9.06 -2.19 9.32
N ALA A 212 -10.30 -2.56 9.65
CA ALA A 212 -10.83 -3.93 9.54
C ALA A 212 -11.11 -4.41 8.10
N GLY A 213 -10.84 -3.58 7.08
CA GLY A 213 -11.22 -3.85 5.69
C GLY A 213 -10.16 -4.51 4.80
N THR A 214 -8.93 -4.64 5.28
CA THR A 214 -7.80 -5.26 4.58
C THR A 214 -7.27 -6.37 5.47
N THR A 215 -6.83 -7.49 4.91
CA THR A 215 -6.09 -8.51 5.66
C THR A 215 -4.75 -8.80 4.97
N SER A 216 -3.82 -9.44 5.68
CA SER A 216 -2.51 -9.83 5.20
C SER A 216 -2.29 -11.31 5.47
N ILE A 217 -1.81 -12.06 4.48
CA ILE A 217 -1.54 -13.49 4.62
C ILE A 217 -0.19 -13.79 4.00
N GLN A 218 0.68 -14.42 4.78
CA GLN A 218 1.95 -14.97 4.32
C GLN A 218 1.89 -16.49 4.44
N ALA A 219 2.30 -17.19 3.38
CA ALA A 219 2.39 -18.64 3.40
C ALA A 219 3.67 -19.08 2.71
N ALA A 220 4.30 -20.13 3.25
CA ALA A 220 5.41 -20.80 2.62
C ALA A 220 5.35 -22.30 2.91
N ASP A 221 5.98 -23.11 2.06
CA ASP A 221 6.05 -24.56 2.25
C ASP A 221 7.44 -25.15 2.03
N ALA A 222 7.60 -26.41 2.42
CA ALA A 222 8.87 -27.15 2.30
C ALA A 222 9.30 -27.42 0.85
N SER A 223 8.42 -27.24 -0.14
CA SER A 223 8.75 -27.38 -1.56
C SER A 223 9.28 -26.07 -2.17
N GLY A 224 9.24 -24.98 -1.40
CA GLY A 224 9.80 -23.68 -1.79
C GLY A 224 8.77 -22.69 -2.32
N TRP A 225 7.46 -22.97 -2.23
CA TRP A 225 6.45 -21.95 -2.50
C TRP A 225 6.49 -20.86 -1.45
N VAL A 226 6.38 -19.60 -1.89
CA VAL A 226 6.26 -18.42 -1.03
C VAL A 226 5.15 -17.53 -1.61
N VAL A 227 4.18 -17.18 -0.78
CA VAL A 227 3.01 -16.39 -1.17
C VAL A 227 2.83 -15.27 -0.16
N SER A 228 2.82 -14.03 -0.66
CA SER A 228 2.43 -12.83 0.07
C SER A 228 1.17 -12.25 -0.57
N ILE A 229 0.09 -12.10 0.19
CA ILE A 229 -1.15 -11.50 -0.32
C ILE A 229 -1.72 -10.47 0.67
N THR A 230 -2.32 -9.43 0.11
CA THR A 230 -3.01 -8.37 0.87
C THR A 230 -4.42 -8.16 0.31
N PRO A 231 -5.36 -9.10 0.52
CA PRO A 231 -6.72 -8.94 0.01
C PRO A 231 -7.50 -7.91 0.81
N SER A 232 -8.42 -7.22 0.13
CA SER A 232 -9.24 -6.17 0.73
C SER A 232 -10.46 -5.86 -0.14
N GLY A 233 -11.45 -5.20 0.46
CA GLY A 233 -12.70 -4.79 -0.17
C GLY A 233 -13.90 -5.41 0.54
N GLY A 234 -15.08 -4.84 0.32
CA GLY A 234 -16.29 -5.28 1.00
C GLY A 234 -16.26 -5.05 2.51
N TRP A 235 -15.53 -4.04 2.99
CA TRP A 235 -15.46 -3.68 4.40
C TRP A 235 -16.76 -3.06 4.91
N LEU A 236 -17.05 -3.24 6.19
CA LEU A 236 -18.29 -2.77 6.79
C LEU A 236 -18.26 -1.24 7.03
N PRO A 237 -19.36 -0.51 6.78
CA PRO A 237 -20.57 -0.98 6.10
C PRO A 237 -20.35 -1.16 4.58
N ALA A 238 -20.53 -2.39 4.09
CA ALA A 238 -20.52 -2.71 2.67
C ALA A 238 -21.95 -2.75 2.13
N CYS A 239 -22.16 -2.27 0.91
CA CYS A 239 -23.40 -2.53 0.19
C CYS A 239 -23.41 -4.02 -0.21
N ILE A 240 -24.38 -4.79 0.30
CA ILE A 240 -24.59 -6.17 -0.15
C ILE A 240 -25.37 -6.11 -1.46
N ALA A 241 -24.82 -6.70 -2.53
CA ALA A 241 -25.46 -6.71 -3.83
C ALA A 241 -26.68 -7.65 -3.83
N GLY A 242 -27.87 -7.09 -3.55
CA GLY A 242 -29.11 -7.84 -3.45
C GLY A 242 -29.05 -8.94 -2.38
N ASN A 243 -29.52 -10.15 -2.71
CA ASN A 243 -29.52 -11.29 -1.78
C ASN A 243 -28.30 -12.21 -1.94
N THR A 244 -27.22 -11.73 -2.57
CA THR A 244 -26.03 -12.55 -2.87
C THR A 244 -25.14 -12.79 -1.64
N GLY A 245 -25.23 -11.93 -0.61
CA GLY A 245 -24.30 -11.93 0.52
C GLY A 245 -22.89 -11.48 0.16
N VAL A 246 -22.67 -10.92 -1.03
CA VAL A 246 -21.39 -10.36 -1.47
C VAL A 246 -21.38 -8.86 -1.16
N GLY A 247 -20.48 -8.44 -0.28
CA GLY A 247 -20.21 -7.03 -0.01
C GLY A 247 -19.42 -6.40 -1.16
N LEU A 248 -19.96 -5.35 -1.76
CA LEU A 248 -19.30 -4.62 -2.84
C LEU A 248 -18.16 -3.76 -2.30
N SER A 249 -17.05 -3.76 -3.03
CA SER A 249 -15.90 -2.92 -2.73
C SER A 249 -16.21 -1.44 -2.97
N GLN A 250 -15.59 -0.57 -2.17
CA GLN A 250 -15.66 0.88 -2.33
C GLN A 250 -14.36 1.44 -2.93
N ARG A 251 -13.54 0.62 -3.60
CA ARG A 251 -12.19 1.01 -4.05
C ARG A 251 -12.17 2.16 -5.06
N MET A 252 -13.27 2.38 -5.81
CA MET A 252 -13.37 3.54 -6.72
C MET A 252 -13.20 4.89 -6.02
N GLN A 253 -13.37 4.97 -4.70
CA GLN A 253 -13.08 6.18 -3.93
C GLN A 253 -11.59 6.59 -3.95
N SER A 254 -10.70 5.70 -4.40
CA SER A 254 -9.27 6.02 -4.52
C SER A 254 -8.94 6.78 -5.79
N PHE A 255 -9.86 6.89 -6.76
CA PHE A 255 -9.70 7.82 -7.88
C PHE A 255 -9.86 9.26 -7.42
N VAL A 256 -9.15 10.17 -8.10
CA VAL A 256 -9.49 11.59 -8.06
C VAL A 256 -10.47 11.93 -9.18
N LEU A 257 -11.22 13.03 -9.02
CA LEU A 257 -12.20 13.48 -10.02
C LEU A 257 -11.71 14.65 -10.88
N HIS A 258 -10.58 15.25 -10.54
CA HIS A 258 -9.99 16.36 -11.27
C HIS A 258 -8.50 16.09 -11.57
N PRO A 259 -8.03 16.34 -12.80
CA PRO A 259 -6.63 16.11 -13.17
C PRO A 259 -5.61 16.82 -12.27
N LYS A 260 -5.93 18.02 -11.77
CA LYS A 260 -5.08 18.78 -10.84
C LYS A 260 -4.80 18.07 -9.51
N ASP A 261 -5.60 17.08 -9.13
CA ASP A 261 -5.45 16.34 -7.88
C ASP A 261 -4.60 15.07 -8.04
N GLY A 262 -4.20 14.72 -9.27
CA GLY A 262 -3.44 13.51 -9.59
C GLY A 262 -3.79 13.04 -11.00
N PRO A 263 -3.12 13.55 -12.05
CA PRO A 263 -3.58 13.36 -13.43
C PRO A 263 -3.51 11.90 -13.90
N TYR A 264 -2.64 11.08 -13.29
CA TYR A 264 -2.51 9.66 -13.59
C TYR A 264 -3.64 8.79 -13.01
N ASN A 265 -4.37 9.29 -12.00
CA ASN A 265 -5.37 8.52 -11.25
C ASN A 265 -6.77 9.16 -11.30
N VAL A 266 -7.07 9.85 -12.41
CA VAL A 266 -8.43 10.33 -12.69
C VAL A 266 -9.34 9.15 -13.05
N LEU A 267 -10.58 9.18 -12.58
CA LEU A 267 -11.61 8.19 -12.87
C LEU A 267 -11.89 8.08 -14.38
N GLU A 268 -11.70 6.89 -14.93
CA GLU A 268 -12.00 6.57 -16.34
C GLU A 268 -12.61 5.16 -16.47
N PRO A 269 -13.51 4.92 -17.46
CA PRO A 269 -14.06 3.59 -17.70
C PRO A 269 -12.97 2.54 -17.98
N GLY A 270 -13.05 1.39 -17.31
CA GLY A 270 -12.10 0.28 -17.47
C GLY A 270 -10.76 0.45 -16.74
N LYS A 271 -10.50 1.63 -16.15
CA LYS A 271 -9.28 1.91 -15.40
C LYS A 271 -9.34 1.31 -13.99
N ARG A 272 -8.22 0.83 -13.49
CA ARG A 272 -8.06 0.46 -12.07
C ARG A 272 -7.77 1.72 -11.25
N PRO A 273 -8.44 1.94 -10.11
CA PRO A 273 -8.00 2.97 -9.18
C PRO A 273 -6.64 2.60 -8.59
N ARG A 274 -5.79 3.59 -8.32
CA ARG A 274 -4.57 3.39 -7.53
C ARG A 274 -4.94 2.85 -6.14
N ALA A 275 -4.73 1.57 -5.93
CA ALA A 275 -5.09 0.89 -4.68
C ALA A 275 -3.95 0.96 -3.65
N THR A 276 -4.27 0.70 -2.39
CA THR A 276 -3.29 0.72 -1.31
C THR A 276 -2.60 -0.62 -1.07
N LEU A 277 -3.07 -1.69 -1.71
CA LEU A 277 -2.75 -3.08 -1.36
C LEU A 277 -1.34 -3.43 -1.80
N THR A 278 -0.50 -3.88 -0.86
CA THR A 278 0.94 -3.97 -1.15
C THR A 278 1.67 -5.12 -0.46
N PRO A 279 1.53 -6.36 -0.97
CA PRO A 279 2.38 -7.47 -0.55
C PRO A 279 3.85 -7.22 -0.91
N THR A 280 4.78 -7.76 -0.11
CA THR A 280 6.22 -7.58 -0.33
C THR A 280 6.96 -8.90 -0.19
N LEU A 281 7.86 -9.15 -1.15
CA LEU A 281 8.90 -10.17 -1.04
C LEU A 281 10.25 -9.47 -1.05
N ALA A 282 11.12 -9.83 -0.10
CA ALA A 282 12.53 -9.49 -0.14
C ALA A 282 13.35 -10.75 -0.37
N LEU A 283 14.23 -10.71 -1.36
CA LEU A 283 15.17 -11.78 -1.66
C LEU A 283 16.58 -11.33 -1.31
N LYS A 284 17.43 -12.30 -0.94
CA LYS A 284 18.86 -12.11 -0.71
C LYS A 284 19.61 -13.15 -1.53
N ASN A 285 20.46 -12.71 -2.45
CA ASN A 285 21.13 -13.58 -3.43
C ASN A 285 20.13 -14.49 -4.18
N HIS A 286 19.02 -13.91 -4.67
CA HIS A 286 17.95 -14.60 -5.38
C HIS A 286 17.24 -15.72 -4.58
N ARG A 287 17.37 -15.74 -3.25
CA ARG A 287 16.64 -16.65 -2.35
C ARG A 287 15.69 -15.87 -1.44
N PRO A 288 14.50 -16.40 -1.12
CA PRO A 288 13.59 -15.76 -0.18
C PRO A 288 14.29 -15.40 1.14
N TYR A 289 14.09 -14.16 1.60
CA TYR A 289 14.65 -13.64 2.84
C TYR A 289 13.53 -13.17 3.78
N LEU A 290 12.61 -12.36 3.27
CA LEU A 290 11.39 -11.96 3.98
C LEU A 290 10.17 -12.04 3.05
N CYS A 291 9.04 -12.47 3.58
CA CYS A 291 7.72 -12.43 2.95
C CYS A 291 6.79 -11.71 3.92
N PHE A 292 6.30 -10.52 3.58
CA PHE A 292 5.66 -9.65 4.56
C PHE A 292 4.65 -8.69 3.94
N SER A 293 3.55 -8.45 4.65
CA SER A 293 2.56 -7.43 4.30
C SER A 293 1.78 -7.00 5.53
N VAL A 294 0.98 -5.94 5.38
CA VAL A 294 0.28 -5.30 6.49
C VAL A 294 -1.07 -4.75 6.02
N GLN A 295 -2.00 -4.63 6.95
CA GLN A 295 -3.29 -3.96 6.73
C GLN A 295 -3.12 -2.44 7.01
N GLY A 296 -4.11 -1.61 6.64
CA GLY A 296 -4.11 -0.20 7.07
C GLY A 296 -4.02 0.87 5.97
N GLY A 297 -4.44 0.55 4.74
CA GLY A 297 -4.61 1.59 3.72
C GLY A 297 -3.31 2.31 3.40
N ASP A 298 -3.29 3.65 3.52
CA ASP A 298 -2.11 4.46 3.21
C ASP A 298 -0.94 4.26 4.19
N THR A 299 -1.16 3.69 5.39
CA THR A 299 -0.07 3.42 6.35
C THR A 299 0.77 2.20 5.96
N GLN A 300 0.35 1.40 4.97
CA GLN A 300 1.00 0.13 4.64
C GLN A 300 2.48 0.30 4.31
N GLU A 301 2.85 1.13 3.33
CA GLU A 301 4.28 1.31 2.99
C GLU A 301 5.10 1.96 4.10
N GLN A 302 4.46 2.79 4.94
CA GLN A 302 5.14 3.38 6.10
C GLN A 302 5.51 2.32 7.12
N ASN A 303 4.60 1.39 7.36
CA ASN A 303 4.83 0.26 8.26
C ASN A 303 5.85 -0.72 7.67
N LEU A 304 5.73 -1.07 6.40
CA LEU A 304 6.60 -2.07 5.77
C LEU A 304 8.04 -1.57 5.61
N VAL A 305 8.26 -0.28 5.33
CA VAL A 305 9.62 0.27 5.28
C VAL A 305 10.28 0.23 6.66
N GLN A 306 9.55 0.59 7.72
CA GLN A 306 10.07 0.55 9.10
C GLN A 306 10.34 -0.88 9.57
N PHE A 307 9.44 -1.81 9.28
CA PHE A 307 9.66 -3.24 9.55
C PHE A 307 10.96 -3.76 8.90
N LEU A 308 11.19 -3.40 7.64
CA LEU A 308 12.41 -3.79 6.94
C LEU A 308 13.66 -3.15 7.58
N LEU A 309 13.60 -1.86 7.95
CA LEU A 309 14.70 -1.18 8.65
C LEU A 309 14.98 -1.81 10.02
N ASN A 310 13.94 -2.12 10.80
CA ASN A 310 14.04 -2.78 12.10
C ASN A 310 14.80 -4.11 11.98
N THR A 311 14.51 -4.88 10.94
CA THR A 311 15.18 -6.15 10.68
C THR A 311 16.62 -5.95 10.18
N VAL A 312 16.83 -5.07 9.20
CA VAL A 312 18.10 -4.99 8.44
C VAL A 312 19.12 -4.02 9.05
N GLU A 313 18.69 -2.88 9.57
CA GLU A 313 19.57 -1.86 10.15
C GLU A 313 19.75 -2.06 11.67
N PHE A 314 18.69 -2.49 12.35
CA PHE A 314 18.68 -2.63 13.81
C PHE A 314 18.77 -4.07 14.32
N GLY A 315 18.73 -5.07 13.43
CA GLY A 315 18.99 -6.47 13.76
C GLY A 315 17.90 -7.13 14.61
N MET A 316 16.69 -6.60 14.59
CA MET A 316 15.54 -7.21 15.27
C MET A 316 15.16 -8.53 14.61
N ASN A 317 14.73 -9.50 15.42
CA ASN A 317 14.09 -10.69 14.87
C ASN A 317 12.72 -10.35 14.27
N VAL A 318 12.12 -11.29 13.52
CA VAL A 318 10.87 -11.06 12.78
C VAL A 318 9.70 -10.63 13.68
N GLN A 319 9.60 -11.17 14.91
CA GLN A 319 8.52 -10.81 15.84
C GLN A 319 8.77 -9.43 16.45
N GLU A 320 10.00 -9.16 16.91
CA GLU A 320 10.41 -7.85 17.41
C GLU A 320 10.16 -6.76 16.36
N ALA A 321 10.51 -7.02 15.10
CA ALA A 321 10.31 -6.08 14.01
C ALA A 321 8.81 -5.83 13.71
N CYS A 322 7.95 -6.83 13.85
CA CYS A 322 6.49 -6.68 13.70
C CYS A 322 5.88 -5.80 14.81
N GLU A 323 6.41 -5.87 16.03
CA GLU A 323 5.87 -5.15 17.20
C GLU A 323 6.56 -3.82 17.50
N ALA A 324 7.70 -3.56 16.86
CA ALA A 324 8.50 -2.38 17.10
C ALA A 324 7.70 -1.07 16.86
N PRO A 325 7.90 -0.04 17.71
CA PRO A 325 7.31 1.28 17.51
C PRO A 325 7.57 1.84 16.12
N HIS A 326 6.52 2.36 15.49
CA HIS A 326 6.58 3.00 14.18
C HIS A 326 6.10 4.45 14.30
N ILE A 327 6.48 5.26 13.32
CA ILE A 327 5.85 6.55 13.08
C ILE A 327 4.90 6.48 11.89
N THR A 328 3.89 7.35 11.85
CA THR A 328 3.03 7.54 10.67
C THR A 328 2.94 9.02 10.32
N SER A 329 3.30 9.35 9.08
CA SER A 329 3.01 10.65 8.48
C SER A 329 1.58 10.67 7.94
N TYR A 330 0.91 11.80 8.16
CA TYR A 330 -0.39 12.13 7.55
C TYR A 330 -0.28 13.22 6.48
N GLN A 331 0.92 13.55 5.99
CA GLN A 331 1.12 14.61 4.98
C GLN A 331 0.94 14.13 3.53
N MET A 332 0.65 12.84 3.33
CA MET A 332 0.25 12.29 2.03
C MET A 332 -1.24 12.48 1.77
N ARG A 333 -1.67 12.65 0.52
CA ARG A 333 -3.10 12.67 0.17
C ARG A 333 -3.71 11.30 0.44
N ALA A 334 -4.78 11.24 1.25
CA ALA A 334 -5.43 9.98 1.55
C ALA A 334 -5.98 9.31 0.28
N SER A 335 -5.87 7.99 0.19
CA SER A 335 -6.45 7.19 -0.89
C SER A 335 -7.97 7.00 -0.74
N PHE A 336 -8.60 7.63 0.26
CA PHE A 336 -9.98 7.36 0.64
C PHE A 336 -10.75 8.64 0.97
N GLY A 337 -12.08 8.56 0.86
CA GLY A 337 -12.98 9.67 1.18
C GLY A 337 -12.69 10.91 0.34
N GLU A 338 -12.47 12.05 1.03
CA GLU A 338 -12.24 13.36 0.40
C GLU A 338 -10.75 13.66 0.15
N HIS A 339 -9.89 12.63 0.16
CA HIS A 339 -8.45 12.75 -0.06
C HIS A 339 -7.72 13.71 0.90
N ALA A 340 -8.25 13.84 2.12
CA ALA A 340 -7.69 14.65 3.18
C ALA A 340 -6.22 14.33 3.48
N PHE A 341 -5.49 15.32 3.97
CA PHE A 341 -4.11 15.18 4.46
C PHE A 341 -3.85 16.25 5.52
N SER A 342 -2.90 15.99 6.41
CA SER A 342 -2.56 16.81 7.57
C SER A 342 -1.04 17.07 7.60
N PRO A 343 -0.55 18.13 6.90
CA PRO A 343 0.86 18.47 6.86
C PRO A 343 1.49 18.66 8.24
N GLY A 344 2.71 18.14 8.43
CA GLY A 344 3.42 18.17 9.71
C GLY A 344 2.86 17.29 10.81
N LYS A 345 1.70 16.64 10.59
CA LYS A 345 1.12 15.72 11.57
C LYS A 345 1.82 14.37 11.53
N LEU A 346 2.20 13.89 12.72
CA LEU A 346 3.07 12.74 12.94
C LEU A 346 2.52 11.89 14.09
N ALA A 347 2.06 10.68 13.80
CA ALA A 347 1.72 9.72 14.84
C ALA A 347 2.98 9.09 15.42
N ILE A 348 3.03 8.98 16.75
CA ILE A 348 4.12 8.37 17.53
C ILE A 348 3.54 7.51 18.67
N ARG A 349 4.34 6.61 19.24
CA ARG A 349 3.93 5.94 20.48
C ARG A 349 3.92 6.91 21.66
N GLU A 350 2.95 6.71 22.55
CA GLU A 350 2.81 7.47 23.81
C GLU A 350 3.99 7.29 24.78
N ASP A 351 4.77 6.22 24.64
CA ASP A 351 5.97 5.97 25.45
C ASP A 351 7.26 6.53 24.83
N LEU A 352 7.17 7.26 23.72
CA LEU A 352 8.32 7.97 23.16
C LEU A 352 8.89 8.95 24.19
N PRO A 353 10.21 8.99 24.44
CA PRO A 353 10.76 9.84 25.47
C PRO A 353 10.41 11.32 25.31
N SER A 354 10.15 12.00 26.44
CA SER A 354 9.70 13.39 26.45
C SER A 354 10.70 14.36 25.82
N TRP A 355 12.00 14.08 25.88
CA TRP A 355 13.01 14.90 25.20
C TRP A 355 12.94 14.77 23.68
N THR A 356 12.74 13.55 23.16
CA THR A 356 12.54 13.31 21.72
C THR A 356 11.27 14.03 21.23
N ARG A 357 10.16 13.93 21.99
CA ARG A 357 8.92 14.66 21.66
C ARG A 357 9.15 16.16 21.56
N LYS A 358 9.79 16.77 22.57
CA LYS A 358 10.11 18.21 22.57
C LYS A 358 11.01 18.63 21.41
N GLU A 359 11.97 17.79 21.04
CA GLU A 359 12.83 18.05 19.88
C GLU A 359 12.02 18.02 18.58
N LEU A 360 11.12 17.06 18.41
CA LEU A 360 10.23 17.00 17.24
C LEU A 360 9.25 18.19 17.19
N GLU A 361 8.65 18.56 18.31
CA GLU A 361 7.80 19.76 18.39
C GLU A 361 8.59 21.03 18.03
N ALA A 362 9.85 21.16 18.49
CA ALA A 362 10.75 22.25 18.13
C ALA A 362 11.19 22.23 16.65
N MET A 363 11.11 21.07 16.00
CA MET A 363 11.26 20.92 14.55
C MET A 363 9.95 21.24 13.79
N GLY A 364 8.86 21.62 14.46
CA GLY A 364 7.59 21.99 13.81
C GLY A 364 6.64 20.82 13.50
N TYR A 365 6.80 19.69 14.18
CA TYR A 365 5.85 18.57 14.08
C TYR A 365 4.63 18.75 14.99
N ILE A 366 3.47 18.30 14.50
CA ILE A 366 2.24 18.16 15.27
C ILE A 366 2.12 16.69 15.67
N LEU A 367 2.45 16.39 16.94
CA LEU A 367 2.48 15.02 17.43
C LEU A 367 1.07 14.51 17.75
N GLU A 368 0.79 13.29 17.31
CA GLU A 368 -0.37 12.51 17.71
C GLU A 368 0.12 11.26 18.44
N GLU A 369 -0.15 11.17 19.74
CA GLU A 369 0.28 10.04 20.55
C GLU A 369 -0.73 8.90 20.48
N GLN A 370 -0.24 7.68 20.29
CA GLN A 370 -1.06 6.46 20.22
C GLN A 370 -0.44 5.36 21.10
N GLU A 371 -1.27 4.49 21.68
CA GLU A 371 -0.81 3.33 22.45
C GLU A 371 0.00 2.37 21.57
N ARG A 372 -0.46 2.16 20.33
CA ARG A 372 0.15 1.25 19.35
C ARG A 372 0.22 1.93 17.99
N THR A 373 1.39 1.84 17.36
CA THR A 373 1.67 2.48 16.08
C THR A 373 2.17 1.52 15.02
N SER A 374 2.59 0.31 15.42
CA SER A 374 2.91 -0.76 14.48
C SER A 374 1.61 -1.31 13.91
N GLY A 375 1.55 -1.46 12.58
CA GLY A 375 0.41 -2.07 11.90
C GLY A 375 0.24 -3.56 12.24
N PRO A 376 -0.88 -4.19 11.85
CA PRO A 376 -1.09 -5.66 11.87
C PRO A 376 -0.19 -6.35 10.83
N ILE A 377 1.12 -6.30 11.05
CA ILE A 377 2.13 -6.85 10.14
C ILE A 377 2.17 -8.36 10.31
N THR A 378 2.09 -9.08 9.20
CA THR A 378 2.37 -10.52 9.16
C THR A 378 3.59 -10.76 8.28
N ALA A 379 4.52 -11.58 8.76
CA ALA A 379 5.79 -11.82 8.10
C ALA A 379 6.27 -13.26 8.29
N ILE A 380 7.01 -13.76 7.30
CA ILE A 380 7.85 -14.96 7.39
C ILE A 380 9.28 -14.55 7.10
N TYR A 381 10.17 -14.82 8.03
CA TYR A 381 11.61 -14.77 7.84
C TYR A 381 12.14 -16.16 7.48
N PHE A 382 13.01 -16.22 6.47
CA PHE A 382 13.63 -17.44 5.99
C PHE A 382 15.05 -17.51 6.52
N ASP A 383 15.32 -18.42 7.47
CA ASP A 383 16.63 -18.58 8.08
C ASP A 383 17.47 -19.59 7.29
N PRO A 384 18.47 -19.13 6.50
CA PRO A 384 19.29 -20.03 5.71
C PRO A 384 20.32 -20.80 6.55
N ILE A 385 20.65 -20.34 7.77
CA ILE A 385 21.66 -20.96 8.63
C ILE A 385 21.06 -22.21 9.27
N HIS A 386 19.87 -22.08 9.83
CA HIS A 386 19.19 -23.19 10.53
C HIS A 386 18.19 -23.93 9.63
N GLN A 387 17.96 -23.45 8.40
CA GLN A 387 16.98 -24.00 7.46
C GLN A 387 15.56 -24.04 8.05
N THR A 388 15.15 -22.96 8.70
CA THR A 388 13.84 -22.83 9.37
C THR A 388 13.08 -21.59 8.89
N PHE A 389 11.76 -21.57 9.12
CA PHE A 389 10.90 -20.43 8.87
C PHE A 389 10.45 -19.83 10.19
N TRP A 390 10.59 -18.53 10.36
CA TRP A 390 10.16 -17.84 11.58
C TRP A 390 9.00 -16.93 11.21
N GLY A 391 7.84 -17.17 11.83
CA GLY A 391 6.66 -16.33 11.66
C GLY A 391 6.69 -15.16 12.62
N GLY A 392 6.33 -13.97 12.13
CA GLY A 392 6.02 -12.80 12.94
C GLY A 392 4.58 -12.35 12.70
N ALA A 393 3.82 -12.11 13.76
CA ALA A 393 2.48 -11.55 13.68
C ALA A 393 2.37 -10.44 14.73
N SER A 394 2.10 -9.21 14.28
CA SER A 394 1.98 -8.07 15.17
C SER A 394 0.91 -8.28 16.24
N ASN A 395 1.13 -7.73 17.42
CA ASN A 395 0.15 -7.73 18.50
C ASN A 395 -1.01 -6.74 18.25
N HIS A 396 -1.06 -6.09 17.08
CA HIS A 396 -2.12 -5.17 16.71
C HIS A 396 -3.31 -5.93 16.11
N GLY A 397 -4.25 -6.38 16.94
CA GLY A 397 -5.40 -7.18 16.54
C GLY A 397 -5.28 -8.65 16.97
N ASP A 398 -6.09 -9.52 16.38
CA ASP A 398 -6.11 -10.98 16.64
C ASP A 398 -5.28 -11.77 15.61
N ASP A 399 -4.19 -11.18 15.11
CA ASP A 399 -3.32 -11.82 14.12
C ASP A 399 -2.59 -13.04 14.73
N THR A 400 -2.38 -14.09 13.93
CA THR A 400 -1.79 -15.34 14.41
C THR A 400 -0.78 -15.89 13.40
N GLY A 401 0.38 -16.34 13.88
CA GLY A 401 1.32 -17.17 13.12
C GLY A 401 1.11 -18.65 13.44
N ILE A 402 1.03 -19.50 12.41
CA ILE A 402 0.92 -20.96 12.56
C ILE A 402 2.04 -21.61 11.75
N ALA A 403 2.80 -22.51 12.39
CA ALA A 403 3.78 -23.37 11.74
C ALA A 403 3.35 -24.83 11.88
N TRP A 404 3.63 -25.65 10.87
CA TRP A 404 3.32 -27.08 10.83
C TRP A 404 4.49 -27.85 10.22
#